data_AF-A0A177VJN5-F1
#
_entry.id   AF-A0A177VJN5-F1
#
_cell.length_a   1.000
_cell.length_b   1.000
_cell.length_c   1.000
_cell.angle_alpha   90.00
_cell.angle_beta   90.00
_cell.angle_gamma   90.00
#
_symmetry.space_group_name_H-M   'P 1'
#
loop_
_entity.id
_entity.type
_entity.pdbx_description
1 polymer ?
#
loop_
_entity_poly.entity_id
_entity_poly.type
_entity_poly.pdbx_seq_one_letter_code
_entity_poly.pdbx_strand_id
1 'polypeptide(L)'
;MSSLTSIAAVVLGPLILRKGLEFFRGGLRSSISGLRSVPSPLSGRALPAELLLLALTAALVAYHAWALVDIVFFPATNRVTDVFLASDTPVNAASILLRERVAKYASGLFERLTDTYVPAGAAVEELFRRLTSYEGRKIYLIVGEEPLLYCVFCVKPNDYKLYTLPLRLAAYGAHFVFFGILTLGDPTLSLINTTLPHFGGPSASSAAAAAAEAQKQGQQLALVPAYYQPSRAAWRRSVLLLLLSGLSAELFALHSFADVRNGAGRWNHWHVNILLARHVLFLLMSIIIYFVPTAPEQVSVQTSAGSAPSALQGAIHALNSTTTTLQFTLAHLQALTLSTDVVANDSGLRALREAKAVQDSIEAAANASPVLLSPTVAAADGAPSGDTATSPHTPNGTSAAQPTTTTISASTSVDSIASAEAEADSARQRQRQAGLVRLAKRAGIDVDTVRREAREAAESVLRDTEKRAREAERRTAETRARNAASSGV
;
A
#
# COMPACT_ATOMS: atom_id res chain seq x y z
N MET A 1 -2.69 28.30 4.95
CA MET A 1 -3.44 27.07 4.64
C MET A 1 -3.67 26.16 5.86
N SER A 2 -2.93 26.32 6.96
CA SER A 2 -3.09 25.57 8.23
C SER A 2 -4.36 25.90 9.03
N SER A 3 -5.01 27.04 8.79
CA SER A 3 -6.24 27.46 9.50
C SER A 3 -7.51 26.77 8.98
N LEU A 4 -7.63 26.55 7.67
CA LEU A 4 -8.83 25.93 7.07
C LEU A 4 -8.95 24.44 7.39
N THR A 5 -7.82 23.73 7.49
CA THR A 5 -7.79 22.31 7.86
C THR A 5 -8.07 22.08 9.34
N SER A 6 -7.64 23.01 10.22
CA SER A 6 -8.00 22.98 11.65
C SER A 6 -9.49 23.19 11.87
N ILE A 7 -10.12 24.13 11.14
CA ILE A 7 -11.57 24.34 11.19
C ILE A 7 -12.33 23.11 10.70
N ALA A 8 -11.88 22.48 9.60
CA ALA A 8 -12.52 21.27 9.09
C ALA A 8 -12.49 20.13 10.13
N ALA A 9 -11.40 19.89 10.85
CA ALA A 9 -11.38 18.83 11.87
C ALA A 9 -12.12 19.19 13.17
N VAL A 10 -12.08 20.45 13.60
CA VAL A 10 -12.82 20.90 14.78
C VAL A 10 -14.33 20.94 14.51
N VAL A 11 -14.75 21.13 13.26
CA VAL A 11 -16.18 21.16 12.88
C VAL A 11 -16.67 19.80 12.42
N LEU A 12 -15.98 19.13 11.48
CA LEU A 12 -16.39 17.82 10.99
C LEU A 12 -16.13 16.70 11.99
N GLY A 13 -15.06 16.75 12.80
CA GLY A 13 -14.77 15.69 13.77
C GLY A 13 -15.95 15.47 14.74
N PRO A 14 -16.42 16.51 15.45
CA PRO A 14 -17.60 16.43 16.31
C PRO A 14 -18.89 16.18 15.55
N LEU A 15 -19.06 16.66 14.31
CA LEU A 15 -20.26 16.38 13.51
C LEU A 15 -20.32 14.92 13.05
N ILE A 16 -19.19 14.33 12.66
CA ILE A 16 -19.06 12.92 12.29
C ILE A 16 -19.24 12.05 13.54
N LEU A 17 -18.62 12.43 14.67
CA LEU A 17 -18.79 11.73 15.94
C LEU A 17 -20.25 11.82 16.41
N ARG A 18 -20.88 12.99 16.29
CA ARG A 18 -22.28 13.22 16.64
C ARG A 18 -23.21 12.47 15.70
N LYS A 19 -22.96 12.43 14.39
CA LYS A 19 -23.77 11.65 13.44
C LYS A 19 -23.57 10.15 13.61
N GLY A 20 -22.37 9.71 13.94
CA GLY A 20 -22.09 8.34 14.39
C GLY A 20 -22.88 8.01 15.66
N LEU A 21 -22.82 8.86 16.67
CA LEU A 21 -23.56 8.70 17.93
C LEU A 21 -25.08 8.79 17.76
N GLU A 22 -25.59 9.71 16.93
CA GLU A 22 -27.02 9.82 16.58
C GLU A 22 -27.48 8.61 15.77
N PHE A 23 -26.63 8.05 14.90
CA PHE A 23 -26.89 6.79 14.20
C PHE A 23 -27.00 5.63 15.20
N PHE A 24 -26.06 5.51 16.13
CA PHE A 24 -26.14 4.53 17.21
C PHE A 24 -27.40 4.74 18.06
N ARG A 25 -27.71 5.99 18.43
CA ARG A 25 -28.84 6.34 19.30
C ARG A 25 -30.20 6.16 18.62
N GLY A 26 -30.28 6.37 17.30
CA GLY A 26 -31.47 6.17 16.48
C GLY A 26 -31.74 4.70 16.16
N GLY A 27 -30.70 3.91 15.87
CA GLY A 27 -30.82 2.47 15.64
C GLY A 27 -31.06 1.66 16.93
N LEU A 28 -30.52 2.11 18.07
CA LEU A 28 -30.71 1.44 19.36
C LEU A 28 -32.14 1.65 19.91
N ARG A 29 -32.74 2.83 19.72
CA ARG A 29 -34.06 3.13 20.31
C ARG A 29 -35.23 2.37 19.69
N SER A 30 -35.12 1.89 18.45
CA SER A 30 -36.17 1.06 17.83
C SER A 30 -35.99 -0.45 18.05
N SER A 31 -34.83 -0.90 18.59
CA SER A 31 -34.48 -2.34 18.68
C SER A 31 -34.46 -2.90 20.11
N ILE A 32 -34.31 -2.06 21.15
CA ILE A 32 -34.13 -2.55 22.54
C ILE A 32 -35.42 -3.14 23.16
N SER A 33 -36.61 -2.82 22.65
CA SER A 33 -37.87 -3.41 23.14
C SER A 33 -38.04 -4.89 22.77
N GLY A 34 -37.10 -5.48 22.02
CA GLY A 34 -37.14 -6.84 21.53
C GLY A 34 -35.92 -7.69 21.90
N LEU A 35 -35.28 -7.48 23.05
CA LEU A 35 -34.35 -8.47 23.65
C LEU A 35 -35.12 -9.73 24.07
N ARG A 36 -35.86 -10.36 23.15
CA ARG A 36 -36.27 -11.75 23.28
C ARG A 36 -34.99 -12.57 23.31
N SER A 37 -34.91 -13.47 24.27
CA SER A 37 -33.83 -14.43 24.46
C SER A 37 -33.35 -14.93 23.09
N VAL A 38 -32.17 -14.49 22.67
CA VAL A 38 -31.50 -15.04 21.50
C VAL A 38 -31.36 -16.53 21.79
N PRO A 39 -31.99 -17.42 21.00
CA PRO A 39 -31.88 -18.85 21.24
C PRO A 39 -30.39 -19.18 21.27
N SER A 40 -29.94 -19.81 22.36
CA SER A 40 -28.52 -20.10 22.55
C SER A 40 -28.01 -20.87 21.34
N PRO A 41 -26.93 -20.43 20.67
CA PRO A 41 -26.39 -21.11 19.49
C PRO A 41 -25.90 -22.55 19.79
N LEU A 42 -25.87 -22.92 21.08
CA LEU A 42 -25.41 -24.22 21.57
C LEU A 42 -26.51 -25.29 21.66
N SER A 43 -27.78 -24.94 21.50
CA SER A 43 -28.91 -25.85 21.75
C SER A 43 -29.46 -26.59 20.52
N GLY A 44 -28.87 -26.40 19.34
CA GLY A 44 -29.24 -27.12 18.11
C GLY A 44 -28.06 -27.17 17.15
N ARG A 45 -28.04 -28.11 16.20
CA ARG A 45 -26.98 -28.25 15.18
C ARG A 45 -26.73 -26.90 14.50
N ALA A 46 -25.71 -26.16 14.97
CA ALA A 46 -25.34 -24.89 14.38
C ALA A 46 -24.91 -25.15 12.93
N LEU A 47 -25.48 -24.37 12.02
CA LEU A 47 -25.12 -24.46 10.61
C LEU A 47 -23.63 -24.11 10.46
N PRO A 48 -22.88 -24.78 9.57
CA PRO A 48 -21.44 -24.53 9.40
C PRO A 48 -21.08 -23.05 9.18
N ALA A 49 -21.94 -22.30 8.49
CA ALA A 49 -21.76 -20.87 8.28
C ALA A 49 -21.80 -20.05 9.58
N GLU A 50 -22.67 -20.41 10.53
CA GLU A 50 -22.75 -19.74 11.84
C GLU A 50 -21.50 -20.04 12.68
N LEU A 51 -20.97 -21.27 12.61
CA LEU A 51 -19.71 -21.62 13.26
C LEU A 51 -18.53 -20.85 12.66
N LEU A 52 -18.49 -20.71 11.32
CA LEU A 52 -17.47 -19.91 10.65
C LEU A 52 -17.55 -18.44 11.05
N LEU A 53 -18.76 -17.86 11.08
CA LEU A 53 -18.96 -16.48 11.51
C LEU A 53 -18.57 -16.27 12.97
N LEU A 54 -18.97 -17.18 13.87
CA LEU A 54 -18.60 -17.16 15.27
C LEU A 54 -17.08 -17.26 15.44
N ALA A 55 -16.43 -18.18 14.74
CA ALA A 55 -14.98 -18.33 14.78
C ALA A 55 -14.26 -17.07 14.28
N LEU A 56 -14.74 -16.48 13.18
CA LEU A 56 -14.19 -15.24 12.64
C LEU A 56 -14.37 -14.06 13.61
N THR A 57 -15.56 -13.90 14.20
CA THR A 57 -15.80 -12.87 15.21
C THR A 57 -14.91 -13.08 16.43
N ALA A 58 -14.81 -14.31 16.95
CA ALA A 58 -13.98 -14.63 18.10
C ALA A 58 -12.49 -14.35 17.81
N ALA A 59 -12.01 -14.68 16.61
CA ALA A 59 -10.64 -14.41 16.18
C ALA A 59 -10.36 -12.89 16.12
N LEU A 60 -11.27 -12.09 15.54
CA LEU A 60 -11.12 -10.63 15.47
C LEU A 60 -11.16 -9.98 16.85
N VAL A 61 -12.09 -10.41 17.72
CA VAL A 61 -12.19 -9.92 19.10
C VAL A 61 -10.92 -10.27 19.87
N ALA A 62 -10.46 -11.51 19.81
CA ALA A 62 -9.24 -11.95 20.48
C ALA A 62 -8.01 -11.18 19.97
N TYR A 63 -7.87 -11.03 18.65
CA TYR A 63 -6.78 -10.27 18.04
C TYR A 63 -6.75 -8.81 18.51
N HIS A 64 -7.88 -8.11 18.46
CA HIS A 64 -7.94 -6.71 18.88
C HIS A 64 -7.82 -6.53 20.39
N ALA A 65 -8.42 -7.41 21.20
CA ALA A 65 -8.26 -7.40 22.64
C ALA A 65 -6.79 -7.64 23.04
N TRP A 66 -6.13 -8.62 22.41
CA TRP A 66 -4.71 -8.88 22.61
C TRP A 66 -3.87 -7.66 22.24
N ALA A 67 -4.10 -7.05 21.07
CA ALA A 67 -3.39 -5.84 20.66
C ALA A 67 -3.59 -4.68 21.64
N LEU A 68 -4.80 -4.49 22.17
CA LEU A 68 -5.07 -3.46 23.18
C LEU A 68 -4.37 -3.75 24.50
N VAL A 69 -4.37 -5.00 24.95
CA VAL A 69 -3.64 -5.41 26.17
C VAL A 69 -2.15 -5.14 25.99
N ASP A 70 -1.58 -5.50 24.84
CA ASP A 70 -0.17 -5.25 24.51
C ASP A 70 0.16 -3.74 24.48
N ILE A 71 -0.73 -2.91 23.92
CA ILE A 71 -0.54 -1.44 23.87
C ILE A 71 -0.66 -0.78 25.25
N VAL A 72 -1.57 -1.27 26.10
CA VAL A 72 -1.88 -0.62 27.39
C VAL A 72 -0.95 -1.10 28.50
N PHE A 73 -0.72 -2.41 28.62
CA PHE A 73 -0.03 -3.00 29.77
C PHE A 73 1.44 -3.28 29.50
N PHE A 74 1.83 -3.45 28.23
CA PHE A 74 3.18 -3.86 27.87
C PHE A 74 3.87 -2.87 26.92
N PRO A 75 3.93 -1.55 27.26
CA PRO A 75 4.54 -0.55 26.40
C PRO A 75 6.02 -0.82 26.13
N ALA A 76 6.70 -1.56 27.02
CA ALA A 76 8.10 -1.93 26.88
C ALA A 76 8.35 -3.14 25.97
N THR A 77 7.35 -4.01 25.73
CA THR A 77 7.52 -5.23 24.91
C THR A 77 6.71 -5.20 23.61
N ASN A 78 5.92 -4.15 23.40
CA ASN A 78 5.09 -4.02 22.21
C ASN A 78 5.96 -3.83 20.96
N ARG A 79 5.52 -4.34 19.80
CA ARG A 79 6.15 -4.04 18.50
C ARG A 79 6.06 -2.56 18.09
N VAL A 80 5.34 -1.76 18.87
CA VAL A 80 5.20 -0.32 18.72
C VAL A 80 5.71 0.32 20.02
N THR A 81 6.97 0.06 20.35
CA THR A 81 7.62 0.64 21.52
C THR A 81 7.99 2.09 21.21
N ASP A 82 7.14 3.00 21.66
CA ASP A 82 7.53 4.40 21.68
C ASP A 82 8.73 4.60 22.61
N VAL A 83 9.90 4.84 22.02
CA VAL A 83 11.18 4.99 22.72
C VAL A 83 11.13 6.09 23.77
N PHE A 84 10.36 7.16 23.56
CA PHE A 84 10.21 8.25 24.51
C PHE A 84 9.30 7.85 25.68
N LEU A 85 8.21 7.13 25.43
CA LEU A 85 7.36 6.60 26.51
C LEU A 85 8.09 5.53 27.33
N ALA A 86 8.78 4.60 26.67
CA ALA A 86 9.48 3.51 27.34
C ALA A 86 10.64 3.99 28.21
N SER A 87 11.36 5.05 27.78
CA SER A 87 12.46 5.65 28.54
C SER A 87 12.05 6.78 29.49
N ASP A 88 10.76 7.12 29.50
CA ASP A 88 10.19 8.29 30.20
C ASP A 88 10.97 9.59 29.91
N THR A 89 11.45 9.73 28.66
CA THR A 89 12.25 10.90 28.25
C THR A 89 11.36 11.93 27.56
N PRO A 90 11.49 13.21 27.91
CA PRO A 90 10.76 14.24 27.20
C PRO A 90 11.33 14.39 25.78
N VAL A 91 10.46 14.68 24.82
CA VAL A 91 10.78 14.74 23.38
C VAL A 91 11.90 15.74 23.08
N ASN A 92 12.06 16.77 23.90
CA ASN A 92 13.09 17.81 23.79
C ASN A 92 14.39 17.48 24.55
N ALA A 93 14.53 16.30 25.17
CA ALA A 93 15.75 15.91 25.90
C ALA A 93 17.00 15.92 25.00
N ALA A 94 18.20 16.13 25.56
CA ALA A 94 19.42 15.91 24.79
C ALA A 94 19.49 14.46 24.27
N SER A 95 19.98 14.24 23.05
CA SER A 95 20.11 12.90 22.45
C SER A 95 21.00 11.96 23.29
N ILE A 96 21.98 12.51 24.00
CA ILE A 96 22.83 11.78 24.94
C ILE A 96 22.00 11.18 26.08
N LEU A 97 21.11 11.99 26.68
CA LEU A 97 20.23 11.55 27.76
C LEU A 97 19.25 10.48 27.26
N LEU A 98 18.72 10.66 26.04
CA LEU A 98 17.86 9.66 25.41
C LEU A 98 18.59 8.31 25.27
N ARG A 99 19.81 8.31 24.72
CA ARG A 99 20.62 7.09 24.57
C ARG A 99 20.92 6.42 25.90
N GLU A 100 21.33 7.19 26.90
CA GLU A 100 21.63 6.68 28.24
C GLU A 100 20.41 5.99 28.88
N ARG A 101 19.24 6.64 28.84
CA ARG A 101 18.03 6.07 29.41
C ARG A 101 17.54 4.87 28.64
N VAL A 102 17.58 4.91 27.32
CA VAL A 102 17.14 3.80 26.50
C VAL A 102 18.08 2.61 26.66
N ALA A 103 19.41 2.81 26.74
CA ALA A 103 20.37 1.74 27.02
C ALA A 103 20.05 0.99 28.32
N LYS A 104 19.53 1.68 29.34
CA LYS A 104 19.08 1.06 30.60
C LYS A 104 17.88 0.12 30.41
N TYR A 105 17.02 0.38 29.43
CA TYR A 105 15.81 -0.42 29.12
C TYR A 105 15.95 -1.25 27.84
N ALA A 106 17.09 -1.19 27.16
CA ALA A 106 17.31 -1.71 25.81
C ALA A 106 17.31 -3.23 25.74
N SER A 107 17.73 -3.91 26.82
CA SER A 107 17.94 -5.36 26.82
C SER A 107 16.68 -6.16 26.52
N GLY A 108 15.48 -5.65 26.82
CA GLY A 108 14.21 -6.27 26.44
C GLY A 108 13.47 -5.60 25.28
N LEU A 109 13.77 -4.32 25.01
CA LEU A 109 13.01 -3.51 24.06
C LEU A 109 13.40 -3.82 22.60
N PHE A 110 14.69 -4.01 22.33
CA PHE A 110 15.19 -4.12 20.95
C PHE A 110 15.29 -5.53 20.40
N GLU A 111 15.18 -6.56 21.23
CA GLU A 111 15.23 -7.96 20.79
C GLU A 111 14.05 -8.33 19.86
N ARG A 112 12.94 -7.57 19.92
CA ARG A 112 11.77 -7.74 19.02
C ARG A 112 11.80 -6.85 17.78
N LEU A 113 12.50 -5.71 17.82
CA LEU A 113 12.69 -4.86 16.63
C LEU A 113 13.53 -5.58 15.55
N THR A 114 14.21 -6.67 15.92
CA THR A 114 15.15 -7.41 15.08
C THR A 114 14.62 -8.64 14.36
N ASP A 115 13.33 -8.96 14.46
CA ASP A 115 12.77 -10.07 13.66
C ASP A 115 12.93 -9.83 12.14
N THR A 116 13.30 -8.62 11.72
CA THR A 116 13.41 -8.21 10.32
C THR A 116 14.78 -7.58 10.00
N TYR A 117 15.62 -8.37 9.32
CA TYR A 117 16.77 -7.99 8.45
C TYR A 117 17.97 -7.19 9.02
N VAL A 118 17.86 -6.47 10.13
CA VAL A 118 18.96 -5.62 10.65
C VAL A 118 19.36 -6.08 12.06
N PRO A 119 20.66 -6.27 12.36
CA PRO A 119 21.11 -6.62 13.71
C PRO A 119 20.72 -5.52 14.71
N ALA A 120 20.31 -5.92 15.93
CA ALA A 120 19.68 -5.03 16.93
C ALA A 120 20.41 -3.72 17.11
N GLY A 121 21.72 -3.81 17.39
CA GLY A 121 22.54 -2.63 17.61
C GLY A 121 22.52 -1.67 16.43
N ALA A 122 22.62 -2.16 15.19
CA ALA A 122 22.64 -1.29 14.02
C ALA A 122 21.29 -0.56 13.80
N ALA A 123 20.16 -1.26 14.03
CA ALA A 123 18.84 -0.65 13.92
C ALA A 123 18.64 0.44 14.99
N VAL A 124 19.05 0.16 16.23
CA VAL A 124 19.00 1.13 17.33
C VAL A 124 19.84 2.36 17.01
N GLU A 125 21.06 2.18 16.53
CA GLU A 125 21.96 3.30 16.29
C GLU A 125 21.50 4.15 15.12
N GLU A 126 20.95 3.54 14.08
CA GLU A 126 20.32 4.23 12.97
C GLU A 126 19.09 5.02 13.41
N LEU A 127 18.24 4.44 14.26
CA LEU A 127 17.10 5.14 14.85
C LEU A 127 17.58 6.35 15.65
N PHE A 128 18.56 6.18 16.54
CA PHE A 128 19.11 7.31 17.29
C PHE A 128 19.76 8.35 16.41
N ARG A 129 20.43 7.95 15.33
CA ARG A 129 21.00 8.87 14.35
C ARG A 129 19.91 9.78 13.79
N ARG A 130 18.74 9.24 13.42
CA ARG A 130 17.60 10.02 12.92
C ARG A 130 16.91 10.85 14.01
N LEU A 131 16.82 10.32 15.23
CA LEU A 131 16.26 11.01 16.39
C LEU A 131 17.18 12.10 16.97
N THR A 132 18.40 12.29 16.46
CA THR A 132 19.25 13.41 16.90
C THR A 132 18.63 14.78 16.59
N SER A 133 17.88 14.88 15.49
CA SER A 133 17.21 16.11 15.06
C SER A 133 15.82 16.26 15.68
N TYR A 134 15.42 17.49 16.00
CA TYR A 134 14.07 17.77 16.52
C TYR A 134 12.97 17.34 15.54
N GLU A 135 13.17 17.58 14.24
CA GLU A 135 12.25 17.14 13.19
C GLU A 135 12.12 15.62 13.11
N GLY A 136 13.23 14.88 13.25
CA GLY A 136 13.21 13.42 13.29
C GLY A 136 12.36 12.87 14.44
N ARG A 137 12.45 13.49 15.63
CA ARG A 137 11.63 13.11 16.80
C ARG A 137 10.15 13.43 16.59
N LYS A 138 9.86 14.58 16.00
CA LYS A 138 8.50 14.97 15.65
C LYS A 138 7.88 14.00 14.65
N ILE A 139 8.61 13.60 13.60
CA ILE A 139 8.16 12.58 12.65
C ILE A 139 7.92 11.26 13.39
N TYR A 140 8.87 10.81 14.22
CA TYR A 140 8.76 9.58 15.02
C TYR A 140 7.46 9.52 15.85
N LEU A 141 7.10 10.60 16.54
CA LEU A 141 5.86 10.66 17.33
C LEU A 141 4.59 10.50 16.48
N ILE A 142 4.64 10.90 15.21
CA ILE A 142 3.50 10.85 14.28
C ILE A 142 3.42 9.50 13.56
N VAL A 143 4.55 8.94 13.12
CA VAL A 143 4.59 7.77 12.22
C VAL A 143 5.09 6.48 12.87
N GLY A 144 5.79 6.56 14.01
CA GLY A 144 6.45 5.43 14.68
C GLY A 144 7.88 5.18 14.19
N GLU A 145 8.51 4.10 14.67
CA GLU A 145 9.88 3.69 14.27
C GLU A 145 10.01 3.14 12.85
N GLU A 146 9.01 2.37 12.38
CA GLU A 146 9.11 1.57 11.16
C GLU A 146 9.54 2.42 9.93
N PRO A 147 8.95 3.59 9.65
CA PRO A 147 9.36 4.40 8.50
C PRO A 147 10.75 5.01 8.66
N LEU A 148 11.19 5.26 9.90
CA LEU A 148 12.52 5.79 10.17
C LEU A 148 13.59 4.72 9.94
N LEU A 149 13.28 3.46 10.23
CA LEU A 149 14.22 2.34 10.08
C LEU A 149 14.27 1.82 8.64
N TYR A 150 13.12 1.59 8.02
CA TYR A 150 13.04 0.86 6.75
C TYR A 150 13.02 1.76 5.51
N CYS A 151 12.68 3.05 5.64
CA CYS A 151 12.69 3.94 4.49
C CYS A 151 14.10 4.50 4.22
N VAL A 152 14.81 3.86 3.28
CA VAL A 152 16.13 4.27 2.81
C VAL A 152 16.08 5.59 2.02
N PHE A 153 15.02 5.79 1.24
CA PHE A 153 14.88 6.96 0.35
C PHE A 153 14.15 8.15 0.97
N CYS A 154 13.71 8.06 2.24
CA CYS A 154 12.99 9.14 2.90
C CYS A 154 13.97 10.19 3.42
N VAL A 155 13.93 11.40 2.85
CA VAL A 155 14.76 12.53 3.28
C VAL A 155 13.91 13.60 3.94
N LYS A 156 12.75 13.90 3.36
CA LYS A 156 11.83 14.94 3.84
C LYS A 156 10.78 14.33 4.77
N PRO A 157 10.22 15.12 5.72
CA PRO A 157 9.14 14.66 6.59
C PRO A 157 7.94 14.07 5.85
N ASN A 158 7.63 14.58 4.65
CA ASN A 158 6.52 14.10 3.85
C ASN A 158 6.76 12.70 3.27
N ASP A 159 8.02 12.33 3.01
CA ASP A 159 8.38 11.03 2.43
C ASP A 159 8.03 9.91 3.41
N TYR A 160 8.32 10.11 4.70
CA TYR A 160 7.95 9.18 5.77
C TYR A 160 6.44 9.01 5.91
N LYS A 161 5.68 10.09 5.75
CA LYS A 161 4.20 10.04 5.79
C LYS A 161 3.66 9.22 4.62
N LEU A 162 4.18 9.47 3.41
CA LEU A 162 3.81 8.72 2.20
C LEU A 162 4.19 7.25 2.31
N TYR A 163 5.34 6.92 2.90
CA TYR A 163 5.77 5.54 3.13
C TYR A 163 4.75 4.74 3.97
N THR A 164 4.16 5.35 5.01
CA THR A 164 3.17 4.65 5.85
C THR A 164 1.79 4.47 5.20
N LEU A 165 1.48 5.26 4.16
CA LEU A 165 0.13 5.34 3.61
C LEU A 165 -0.33 4.01 2.99
N PRO A 166 0.47 3.30 2.15
CA PRO A 166 0.10 1.98 1.64
C PRO A 166 -0.19 0.96 2.75
N LEU A 167 0.62 0.95 3.82
CA LEU A 167 0.44 0.01 4.93
C LEU A 167 -0.88 0.25 5.67
N ARG A 168 -1.23 1.52 5.88
CA ARG A 168 -2.52 1.89 6.48
C ARG A 168 -3.70 1.53 5.57
N LEU A 169 -3.60 1.82 4.27
CA LEU A 169 -4.62 1.42 3.30
C LEU A 169 -4.81 -0.09 3.27
N ALA A 170 -3.72 -0.87 3.28
CA ALA A 170 -3.77 -2.32 3.32
C ALA A 170 -4.44 -2.82 4.61
N ALA A 171 -4.12 -2.23 5.77
CA ALA A 171 -4.76 -2.58 7.03
C ALA A 171 -6.27 -2.31 7.00
N TYR A 172 -6.72 -1.12 6.58
CA TYR A 172 -8.16 -0.83 6.45
C TYR A 172 -8.84 -1.69 5.39
N GLY A 173 -8.14 -1.99 4.29
CA GLY A 173 -8.62 -2.91 3.24
C GLY A 173 -8.85 -4.33 3.77
N ALA A 174 -7.91 -4.87 4.56
CA ALA A 174 -8.07 -6.18 5.20
C ALA A 174 -9.28 -6.20 6.14
N HIS A 175 -9.46 -5.17 6.97
CA HIS A 175 -10.62 -5.07 7.86
C HIS A 175 -11.93 -4.90 7.09
N PHE A 176 -11.92 -4.16 5.97
CA PHE A 176 -13.08 -4.07 5.08
C PHE A 176 -13.50 -5.46 4.57
N VAL A 177 -12.54 -6.31 4.18
CA VAL A 177 -12.83 -7.70 3.77
C VAL A 177 -13.40 -8.51 4.94
N PHE A 178 -12.75 -8.49 6.11
CA PHE A 178 -13.22 -9.27 7.27
C PHE A 178 -14.60 -8.84 7.75
N PHE A 179 -14.85 -7.54 7.89
CA PHE A 179 -16.18 -7.03 8.26
C PHE A 179 -17.19 -7.22 7.13
N GLY A 180 -16.76 -7.21 5.87
CA GLY A 180 -17.58 -7.58 4.72
C GLY A 180 -18.09 -9.02 4.83
N ILE A 181 -17.21 -9.96 5.21
CA ILE A 181 -17.56 -11.37 5.46
C ILE A 181 -18.52 -11.48 6.65
N LEU A 182 -18.25 -10.78 7.76
CA LEU A 182 -19.11 -10.78 8.95
C LEU A 182 -20.51 -10.21 8.72
N THR A 183 -20.65 -9.36 7.69
CA THR A 183 -21.92 -8.73 7.30
C THR A 183 -22.50 -9.34 6.02
N LEU A 184 -22.02 -10.52 5.61
CA LEU A 184 -22.66 -11.29 4.54
C LEU A 184 -24.12 -11.60 4.89
N GLY A 185 -24.97 -11.63 3.87
CA GLY A 185 -26.39 -11.88 4.02
C GLY A 185 -26.71 -13.37 3.92
N ASP A 186 -27.90 -13.73 4.35
CA ASP A 186 -28.44 -15.09 4.35
C ASP A 186 -28.27 -15.85 3.03
N PRO A 187 -28.49 -15.29 1.81
CA PRO A 187 -28.34 -16.07 0.58
C PRO A 187 -26.90 -16.51 0.32
N THR A 188 -25.90 -15.76 0.82
CA THR A 188 -24.50 -16.13 0.68
C THR A 188 -24.10 -17.17 1.72
N LEU A 189 -24.60 -17.02 2.96
CA LEU A 189 -24.35 -17.98 4.04
C LEU A 189 -25.05 -19.32 3.80
N SER A 190 -26.22 -19.31 3.16
CA SER A 190 -26.94 -20.53 2.77
C SER A 190 -26.17 -21.33 1.72
N LEU A 191 -25.48 -20.66 0.80
CA LEU A 191 -24.60 -21.31 -0.18
C LEU A 191 -23.39 -21.98 0.48
N ILE A 192 -22.85 -21.39 1.55
CA ILE A 192 -21.83 -22.05 2.37
C ILE A 192 -22.41 -23.30 3.03
N ASN A 193 -23.62 -23.22 3.58
CA ASN A 193 -24.28 -24.37 4.21
C ASN A 193 -24.63 -25.50 3.23
N THR A 194 -24.82 -25.23 1.93
CA THR A 194 -25.05 -26.27 0.92
C THR A 194 -23.76 -26.88 0.38
N THR A 195 -22.67 -26.10 0.35
CA THR A 195 -21.38 -26.54 -0.20
C THR A 195 -20.50 -27.27 0.82
N LEU A 196 -20.45 -26.79 2.07
CA LEU A 196 -19.63 -27.38 3.12
C LEU A 196 -20.02 -28.80 3.64
N PRO A 197 -21.28 -29.29 3.60
CA PRO A 197 -21.62 -30.60 4.16
C PRO A 197 -20.90 -31.77 3.46
N HIS A 198 -20.35 -31.55 2.27
CA HIS A 198 -19.51 -32.54 1.57
C HIS A 198 -18.17 -32.83 2.27
N PHE A 199 -17.74 -32.01 3.24
CA PHE A 199 -16.41 -32.12 3.85
C PHE A 199 -16.34 -32.87 5.19
N GLY A 200 -17.45 -33.30 5.79
CA GLY A 200 -17.33 -34.05 7.06
C GLY A 200 -18.60 -34.44 7.83
N GLY A 201 -19.80 -34.29 7.25
CA GLY A 201 -21.04 -34.68 7.92
C GLY A 201 -21.48 -36.11 7.58
N PRO A 202 -22.11 -36.86 8.52
CA PRO A 202 -22.76 -38.12 8.20
C PRO A 202 -23.77 -37.91 7.06
N SER A 203 -23.71 -38.80 6.07
CA SER A 203 -24.33 -38.71 4.75
C SER A 203 -25.71 -38.05 4.74
N ALA A 204 -25.90 -37.08 3.84
CA ALA A 204 -27.15 -36.35 3.58
C ALA A 204 -28.36 -37.28 3.33
N SER A 205 -28.12 -38.57 3.09
CA SER A 205 -29.14 -39.62 3.00
C SER A 205 -30.03 -39.71 4.25
N SER A 206 -29.51 -39.43 5.45
CA SER A 206 -30.32 -39.51 6.69
C SER A 206 -31.29 -38.33 6.86
N ALA A 207 -30.88 -37.12 6.48
CA ALA A 207 -31.73 -35.93 6.53
C ALA A 207 -32.81 -35.97 5.43
N ALA A 208 -32.45 -36.48 4.24
CA ALA A 208 -33.41 -36.72 3.16
C ALA A 208 -34.44 -37.80 3.54
N ALA A 209 -34.01 -38.87 4.23
CA ALA A 209 -34.93 -39.89 4.73
C ALA A 209 -35.90 -39.32 5.78
N ALA A 210 -35.42 -38.53 6.75
CA ALA A 210 -36.27 -37.90 7.76
C ALA A 210 -37.25 -36.87 7.15
N ALA A 211 -36.82 -36.11 6.15
CA ALA A 211 -37.68 -35.17 5.42
C ALA A 211 -38.75 -35.91 4.58
N ALA A 212 -38.38 -37.01 3.93
CA ALA A 212 -39.31 -37.84 3.17
C ALA A 212 -40.34 -38.54 4.07
N GLU A 213 -39.95 -38.91 5.28
CA GLU A 213 -40.84 -39.53 6.27
C GLU A 213 -41.83 -38.51 6.86
N ALA A 214 -41.38 -37.28 7.13
CA ALA A 214 -42.25 -36.16 7.52
C ALA A 214 -43.26 -35.77 6.43
N GLN A 215 -42.89 -35.90 5.14
CA GLN A 215 -43.78 -35.64 4.01
C GLN A 215 -44.86 -36.72 3.84
N LYS A 216 -44.56 -37.98 4.20
CA LYS A 216 -45.53 -39.09 4.14
C LYS A 216 -46.60 -39.05 5.22
N GLN A 217 -46.37 -38.32 6.32
CA GLN A 217 -47.32 -38.24 7.43
C GLN A 217 -48.52 -37.32 7.21
N GLY A 218 -48.74 -36.81 5.98
CA GLY A 218 -50.05 -36.31 5.53
C GLY A 218 -50.64 -35.17 6.37
N GLN A 219 -49.82 -34.46 7.14
CA GLN A 219 -50.28 -33.50 8.12
C GLN A 219 -50.44 -32.14 7.44
N GLN A 220 -51.72 -31.76 7.28
CA GLN A 220 -52.32 -30.42 7.20
C GLN A 220 -51.32 -29.27 7.25
N LEU A 221 -51.52 -28.25 6.38
CA LEU A 221 -50.83 -26.95 6.31
C LEU A 221 -50.53 -26.31 7.69
N ALA A 222 -49.63 -26.90 8.45
CA ALA A 222 -49.06 -26.33 9.64
C ALA A 222 -48.21 -25.20 9.09
N LEU A 223 -48.66 -23.97 9.35
CA LEU A 223 -47.91 -22.74 9.15
C LEU A 223 -46.46 -23.05 9.53
N VAL A 224 -45.59 -23.25 8.54
CA VAL A 224 -44.17 -23.46 8.80
C VAL A 224 -43.76 -22.21 9.57
N PRO A 225 -43.39 -22.31 10.85
CA PRO A 225 -43.06 -21.13 11.63
C PRO A 225 -41.96 -20.43 10.85
N ALA A 226 -42.24 -19.19 10.42
CA ALA A 226 -41.29 -18.40 9.66
C ALA A 226 -40.01 -18.33 10.50
N TYR A 227 -38.98 -19.08 10.08
CA TYR A 227 -37.71 -19.11 10.77
C TYR A 227 -37.14 -17.70 10.69
N TYR A 228 -37.19 -17.00 11.81
CA TYR A 228 -36.61 -15.67 11.95
C TYR A 228 -35.09 -15.82 11.79
N GLN A 229 -34.55 -15.39 10.65
CA GLN A 229 -33.11 -15.26 10.47
C GLN A 229 -32.68 -13.81 10.71
N PRO A 230 -31.79 -13.55 11.68
CA PRO A 230 -31.27 -12.22 11.92
C PRO A 230 -30.34 -11.79 10.78
N SER A 231 -30.78 -10.86 9.93
CA SER A 231 -29.95 -10.29 8.87
C SER A 231 -28.94 -9.28 9.42
N ARG A 232 -27.66 -9.44 9.05
CA ARG A 232 -26.57 -8.51 9.37
C ARG A 232 -26.24 -7.55 8.22
N ALA A 233 -26.94 -7.66 7.09
CA ALA A 233 -26.61 -6.93 5.87
C ALA A 233 -26.73 -5.40 6.02
N ALA A 234 -27.63 -4.91 6.88
CA ALA A 234 -27.79 -3.49 7.12
C ALA A 234 -26.54 -2.82 7.73
N TRP A 235 -25.68 -3.59 8.41
CA TRP A 235 -24.42 -3.07 8.95
C TRP A 235 -23.40 -2.74 7.86
N ARG A 236 -23.50 -3.30 6.64
CA ARG A 236 -22.50 -3.09 5.57
C ARG A 236 -22.22 -1.63 5.30
N ARG A 237 -23.28 -0.82 5.15
CA ARG A 237 -23.13 0.61 4.86
C ARG A 237 -22.48 1.35 6.03
N SER A 238 -22.91 1.06 7.25
CA SER A 238 -22.37 1.71 8.45
C SER A 238 -20.92 1.33 8.70
N VAL A 239 -20.56 0.06 8.53
CA VAL A 239 -19.20 -0.46 8.60
C VAL A 239 -18.32 0.25 7.57
N LEU A 240 -18.74 0.32 6.30
CA LEU A 240 -17.99 1.00 5.25
C LEU A 240 -17.76 2.48 5.59
N LEU A 241 -18.82 3.20 5.99
CA LEU A 241 -18.72 4.61 6.37
C LEU A 241 -17.79 4.81 7.56
N LEU A 242 -17.87 3.94 8.56
CA LEU A 242 -17.06 4.01 9.75
C LEU A 242 -15.59 3.72 9.43
N LEU A 243 -15.28 2.71 8.62
CA LEU A 243 -13.92 2.43 8.14
C LEU A 243 -13.35 3.60 7.33
N LEU A 244 -14.11 4.15 6.37
CA LEU A 244 -13.68 5.32 5.60
C LEU A 244 -13.47 6.55 6.49
N SER A 245 -14.31 6.74 7.50
CA SER A 245 -14.15 7.84 8.46
C SER A 245 -12.91 7.67 9.34
N GLY A 246 -12.63 6.45 9.80
CA GLY A 246 -11.42 6.13 10.57
C GLY A 246 -10.16 6.36 9.75
N LEU A 247 -10.12 5.83 8.52
CA LEU A 247 -9.02 6.06 7.59
C LEU A 247 -8.81 7.56 7.32
N SER A 248 -9.89 8.30 7.06
CA SER A 248 -9.81 9.74 6.81
C SER A 248 -9.30 10.50 8.03
N ALA A 249 -9.76 10.16 9.24
CA ALA A 249 -9.30 10.76 10.48
C ALA A 249 -7.81 10.49 10.72
N GLU A 250 -7.33 9.29 10.39
CA GLU A 250 -5.91 8.96 10.49
C GLU A 250 -5.03 9.70 9.47
N LEU A 251 -5.47 9.77 8.21
CA LEU A 251 -4.77 10.52 7.18
C LEU A 251 -4.73 12.01 7.52
N PHE A 252 -5.84 12.54 8.05
CA PHE A 252 -5.89 13.89 8.58
C PHE A 252 -4.91 14.06 9.73
N ALA A 253 -4.86 13.11 10.68
CA ALA A 253 -3.97 13.18 11.82
C ALA A 253 -2.49 13.19 11.40
N LEU A 254 -2.12 12.35 10.44
CA LEU A 254 -0.78 12.35 9.82
C LEU A 254 -0.43 13.70 9.18
N HIS A 255 -1.41 14.36 8.56
CA HIS A 255 -1.18 15.61 7.86
C HIS A 255 -1.11 16.80 8.82
N SER A 256 -2.02 16.87 9.80
CA SER A 256 -2.28 18.07 10.61
C SER A 256 -1.58 18.12 11.95
N PHE A 257 -1.31 16.98 12.61
CA PHE A 257 -0.65 17.01 13.91
C PHE A 257 0.86 17.04 13.74
N ALA A 258 1.39 18.25 13.57
CA ALA A 258 2.81 18.51 13.54
C ALA A 258 3.31 19.11 14.88
N ASP A 259 2.42 19.63 15.73
CA ASP A 259 2.86 20.39 16.90
C ASP A 259 2.99 19.50 18.14
N VAL A 260 4.24 19.27 18.54
CA VAL A 260 4.60 18.62 19.79
C VAL A 260 4.54 19.68 20.90
N ARG A 261 3.68 19.48 21.90
CA ARG A 261 3.56 20.41 23.04
C ARG A 261 4.42 19.92 24.20
N ASN A 262 5.24 20.80 24.78
CA ASN A 262 5.99 20.46 25.98
C ASN A 262 5.02 20.10 27.13
N GLY A 263 5.29 18.99 27.81
CA GLY A 263 4.49 18.55 28.97
C GLY A 263 3.18 17.82 28.66
N ALA A 264 2.82 17.59 27.39
CA ALA A 264 1.57 16.88 27.05
C ALA A 264 1.65 15.34 27.26
N GLY A 265 2.79 14.81 27.69
CA GLY A 265 3.00 13.39 27.99
C GLY A 265 2.53 12.48 26.85
N ARG A 266 1.80 11.41 27.21
CA ARG A 266 1.27 10.39 26.27
C ARG A 266 0.46 10.96 25.09
N TRP A 267 -0.14 12.14 25.23
CA TRP A 267 -0.95 12.73 24.16
C TRP A 267 -0.14 13.20 22.95
N ASN A 268 1.17 13.40 23.10
CA ASN A 268 2.05 13.72 21.96
C ASN A 268 2.37 12.51 21.08
N HIS A 269 2.13 11.29 21.56
CA HIS A 269 2.53 10.05 20.90
C HIS A 269 1.42 9.59 19.97
N TRP A 270 1.21 10.37 18.91
CA TRP A 270 0.09 10.21 17.99
C TRP A 270 0.03 8.84 17.34
N HIS A 271 1.16 8.24 16.96
CA HIS A 271 1.15 6.91 16.36
C HIS A 271 0.57 5.85 17.32
N VAL A 272 0.94 5.87 18.60
CA VAL A 272 0.41 4.97 19.63
C VAL A 272 -1.08 5.23 19.87
N ASN A 273 -1.47 6.49 20.01
CA ASN A 273 -2.86 6.86 20.29
C ASN A 273 -3.79 6.53 19.11
N ILE A 274 -3.33 6.74 17.88
CA ILE A 274 -4.06 6.35 16.66
C ILE A 274 -4.22 4.84 16.60
N LEU A 275 -3.16 4.09 16.86
CA LEU A 275 -3.20 2.63 16.86
C LEU A 275 -4.14 2.09 17.93
N LEU A 276 -4.09 2.65 19.14
CA LEU A 276 -5.02 2.34 20.23
C LEU A 276 -6.47 2.60 19.80
N ALA A 277 -6.76 3.81 19.30
CA ALA A 277 -8.09 4.19 18.86
C ALA A 277 -8.63 3.27 17.75
N ARG A 278 -7.78 2.89 16.79
CA ARG A 278 -8.12 1.94 15.73
C ARG A 278 -8.53 0.58 16.28
N HIS A 279 -7.74 -0.01 17.19
CA HIS A 279 -8.06 -1.31 17.76
C HIS A 279 -9.30 -1.28 18.66
N VAL A 280 -9.52 -0.19 19.40
CA VAL A 280 -10.78 0.02 20.14
C VAL A 280 -11.96 0.05 19.17
N LEU A 281 -11.85 0.81 18.09
CA LEU A 281 -12.89 0.93 17.07
C LEU A 281 -13.25 -0.44 16.45
N PHE A 282 -12.25 -1.21 16.02
CA PHE A 282 -12.48 -2.50 15.39
C PHE A 282 -12.98 -3.57 16.37
N LEU A 283 -12.51 -3.54 17.62
CA LEU A 283 -13.06 -4.38 18.69
C LEU A 283 -14.55 -4.10 18.91
N LEU A 284 -14.92 -2.83 19.07
CA LEU A 284 -16.31 -2.42 19.28
C LEU A 284 -17.18 -2.80 18.08
N MET A 285 -16.71 -2.58 16.85
CA MET A 285 -17.42 -3.02 15.65
C MET A 285 -17.68 -4.52 15.65
N SER A 286 -16.67 -5.34 15.97
CA SER A 286 -16.79 -6.80 16.00
C SER A 286 -17.85 -7.25 17.00
N ILE A 287 -17.84 -6.66 18.20
CA ILE A 287 -18.83 -6.94 19.27
C ILE A 287 -20.23 -6.50 18.82
N ILE A 288 -20.38 -5.26 18.33
CA ILE A 288 -21.69 -4.71 17.95
C ILE A 288 -22.33 -5.47 16.79
N ILE A 289 -21.57 -5.77 15.73
CA ILE A 289 -22.09 -6.51 14.57
C ILE A 289 -22.60 -7.90 14.98
N TYR A 290 -21.92 -8.54 15.94
CA TYR A 290 -22.29 -9.88 16.41
C TYR A 290 -23.49 -9.86 17.37
N PHE A 291 -23.47 -8.98 18.39
CA PHE A 291 -24.50 -8.97 19.44
C PHE A 291 -25.75 -8.16 19.08
N VAL A 292 -25.67 -7.26 18.10
CA VAL A 292 -26.78 -6.41 17.67
C VAL A 292 -27.10 -6.72 16.21
N PRO A 293 -27.67 -7.90 15.89
CA PRO A 293 -28.24 -8.11 14.58
C PRO A 293 -29.30 -7.05 14.35
N THR A 294 -29.25 -6.39 13.19
CA THR A 294 -30.29 -5.43 12.82
C THR A 294 -31.64 -6.14 12.77
N ALA A 295 -32.67 -5.43 13.24
CA ALA A 295 -34.06 -5.86 13.18
C ALA A 295 -34.36 -6.45 11.79
N PRO A 296 -35.20 -7.50 11.72
CA PRO A 296 -35.36 -8.24 10.49
C PRO A 296 -35.73 -7.25 9.40
N GLU A 297 -34.98 -7.26 8.31
CA GLU A 297 -35.53 -6.73 7.09
C GLU A 297 -36.79 -7.55 6.89
N GLN A 298 -37.97 -6.94 7.08
CA GLN A 298 -39.23 -7.62 6.86
C GLN A 298 -39.22 -7.96 5.38
N VAL A 299 -38.73 -9.15 5.05
CA VAL A 299 -38.94 -9.77 3.76
C VAL A 299 -40.45 -9.85 3.70
N SER A 300 -41.05 -8.93 2.96
CA SER A 300 -42.48 -8.83 2.77
C SER A 300 -42.90 -10.10 2.04
N VAL A 301 -43.19 -11.14 2.84
CA VAL A 301 -43.78 -12.40 2.39
C VAL A 301 -45.20 -12.05 2.00
N GLN A 302 -45.34 -11.81 0.72
CA GLN A 302 -46.57 -11.41 0.08
C GLN A 302 -47.44 -12.68 -0.04
N THR A 303 -48.45 -12.78 0.81
CA THR A 303 -49.38 -13.90 0.88
C THR A 303 -50.36 -13.88 -0.30
N SER A 304 -50.36 -14.98 -1.06
CA SER A 304 -51.41 -15.66 -1.88
C SER A 304 -52.58 -14.94 -2.56
N ALA A 305 -52.86 -13.65 -2.38
CA ALA A 305 -53.99 -12.97 -3.03
C ALA A 305 -53.58 -11.97 -4.13
N GLY A 306 -52.43 -12.16 -4.77
CA GLY A 306 -52.12 -11.45 -6.02
C GLY A 306 -51.04 -10.38 -5.91
N SER A 307 -50.02 -10.63 -5.09
CA SER A 307 -48.75 -9.96 -5.33
C SER A 307 -47.61 -10.86 -4.87
N ALA A 308 -46.65 -11.04 -5.76
CA ALA A 308 -45.34 -11.64 -5.54
C ALA A 308 -44.42 -10.97 -6.58
N PRO A 309 -43.09 -10.97 -6.44
CA PRO A 309 -42.26 -11.26 -5.27
C PRO A 309 -41.24 -10.12 -5.03
N SER A 310 -41.12 -9.58 -3.82
CA SER A 310 -40.12 -8.54 -3.50
C SER A 310 -38.66 -8.98 -3.74
N ALA A 311 -38.37 -10.28 -3.61
CA ALA A 311 -37.05 -10.84 -3.93
C ALA A 311 -36.79 -10.92 -5.45
N LEU A 312 -37.78 -11.25 -6.26
CA LEU A 312 -37.66 -11.20 -7.72
C LEU A 312 -37.67 -9.76 -8.20
N GLN A 313 -38.43 -8.86 -7.58
CA GLN A 313 -38.35 -7.42 -7.83
C GLN A 313 -36.94 -6.90 -7.53
N GLY A 314 -36.35 -7.33 -6.41
CA GLY A 314 -34.96 -7.03 -6.05
C GLY A 314 -33.95 -7.61 -7.04
N ALA A 315 -34.16 -8.87 -7.47
CA ALA A 315 -33.32 -9.51 -8.48
C ALA A 315 -33.47 -8.86 -9.87
N ILE A 316 -34.68 -8.48 -10.27
CA ILE A 316 -34.98 -7.73 -11.50
C ILE A 316 -34.35 -6.34 -11.41
N HIS A 317 -34.41 -5.68 -10.25
CA HIS A 317 -33.80 -4.36 -10.08
C HIS A 317 -32.28 -4.43 -10.10
N ALA A 318 -31.68 -5.47 -9.51
CA ALA A 318 -30.25 -5.75 -9.59
C ALA A 318 -29.82 -6.12 -11.03
N LEU A 319 -30.60 -6.97 -11.72
CA LEU A 319 -30.39 -7.31 -13.13
C LEU A 319 -30.50 -6.09 -14.03
N ASN A 320 -31.51 -5.24 -13.82
CA ASN A 320 -31.67 -4.00 -14.55
C ASN A 320 -30.51 -3.05 -14.27
N SER A 321 -30.03 -2.94 -13.02
CA SER A 321 -28.86 -2.10 -12.73
C SER A 321 -27.59 -2.65 -13.36
N THR A 322 -27.39 -3.97 -13.39
CA THR A 322 -26.25 -4.56 -14.10
C THR A 322 -26.35 -4.37 -15.61
N THR A 323 -27.56 -4.47 -16.18
CA THR A 323 -27.81 -4.27 -17.60
C THR A 323 -27.56 -2.82 -18.01
N THR A 324 -28.01 -1.84 -17.21
CA THR A 324 -27.74 -0.41 -17.49
C THR A 324 -26.27 -0.08 -17.35
N THR A 325 -25.59 -0.66 -16.35
CA THR A 325 -24.14 -0.49 -16.19
C THR A 325 -23.38 -1.09 -17.38
N LEU A 326 -23.77 -2.29 -17.84
CA LEU A 326 -23.19 -2.92 -19.02
C LEU A 326 -23.43 -2.09 -20.28
N GLN A 327 -24.66 -1.62 -20.51
CA GLN A 327 -24.98 -0.76 -21.65
C GLN A 327 -24.18 0.54 -21.63
N PHE A 328 -24.02 1.17 -20.46
CA PHE A 328 -23.20 2.37 -20.32
C PHE A 328 -21.72 2.08 -20.63
N THR A 329 -21.17 0.98 -20.12
CA THR A 329 -19.78 0.60 -20.42
C THR A 329 -19.58 0.26 -21.89
N LEU A 330 -20.54 -0.42 -22.54
CA LEU A 330 -20.49 -0.70 -23.97
C LEU A 330 -20.56 0.58 -24.80
N ALA A 331 -21.47 1.50 -24.47
CA ALA A 331 -21.58 2.80 -25.13
C ALA A 331 -20.29 3.63 -24.97
N HIS A 332 -19.65 3.58 -23.80
CA HIS A 332 -18.39 4.27 -23.56
C HIS A 332 -17.24 3.66 -24.36
N LEU A 333 -17.16 2.33 -24.44
CA LEU A 333 -16.18 1.65 -25.28
C LEU A 333 -16.40 1.95 -26.77
N GLN A 334 -17.65 1.96 -27.24
CA GLN A 334 -17.99 2.33 -28.61
C GLN A 334 -17.63 3.78 -28.93
N ALA A 335 -17.86 4.71 -27.99
CA ALA A 335 -17.46 6.10 -28.13
C ALA A 335 -15.93 6.25 -28.19
N LEU A 336 -15.19 5.47 -27.39
CA LEU A 336 -13.74 5.45 -27.44
C LEU A 336 -13.24 4.89 -28.79
N THR A 337 -13.79 3.79 -29.29
CA THR A 337 -13.39 3.21 -30.58
C THR A 337 -13.72 4.15 -31.74
N LEU A 338 -14.89 4.79 -31.73
CA LEU A 338 -15.25 5.81 -32.71
C LEU A 338 -14.30 7.01 -32.64
N SER A 339 -13.93 7.46 -31.43
CA SER A 339 -12.98 8.56 -31.29
C SER A 339 -11.58 8.19 -31.82
N THR A 340 -11.13 6.96 -31.61
CA THR A 340 -9.84 6.50 -32.15
C THR A 340 -9.87 6.36 -33.66
N ASP A 341 -10.97 5.86 -34.23
CA ASP A 341 -11.13 5.70 -35.67
C ASP A 341 -11.28 7.05 -36.38
N VAL A 342 -12.02 7.99 -35.79
CA VAL A 342 -12.12 9.37 -36.30
C VAL A 342 -10.75 10.05 -36.28
N VAL A 343 -10.00 9.91 -35.18
CA VAL A 343 -8.62 10.46 -35.09
C VAL A 343 -7.68 9.75 -36.06
N ALA A 344 -7.84 8.45 -36.31
CA ALA A 344 -7.00 7.73 -37.27
C ALA A 344 -7.30 8.11 -38.72
N ASN A 345 -8.58 8.33 -39.06
CA ASN A 345 -8.99 8.61 -40.43
C ASN A 345 -8.86 10.10 -40.79
N ASP A 346 -8.98 11.01 -39.83
CA ASP A 346 -8.82 12.45 -40.05
C ASP A 346 -7.33 12.84 -40.08
N SER A 347 -6.84 13.27 -41.24
CA SER A 347 -5.45 13.71 -41.43
C SER A 347 -5.11 15.00 -40.69
N GLY A 348 -6.09 15.89 -40.48
CA GLY A 348 -5.90 17.14 -39.73
C GLY A 348 -5.75 16.88 -38.23
N LEU A 349 -6.56 15.97 -37.66
CA LEU A 349 -6.42 15.56 -36.26
C LEU A 349 -5.12 14.80 -36.00
N ARG A 350 -4.64 13.99 -36.95
CA ARG A 350 -3.31 13.37 -36.87
C ARG A 350 -2.20 14.42 -36.86
N ALA A 351 -2.24 15.38 -37.78
CA ALA A 351 -1.25 16.46 -37.82
C ALA A 351 -1.26 17.29 -36.51
N LEU A 352 -2.43 17.56 -35.94
CA LEU A 352 -2.57 18.22 -34.64
C LEU A 352 -2.00 17.38 -33.49
N ARG A 353 -2.21 16.06 -33.50
CA ARG A 353 -1.66 15.15 -32.49
C ARG A 353 -0.14 15.07 -32.58
N GLU A 354 0.40 15.01 -33.79
CA GLU A 354 1.84 15.02 -34.04
C GLU A 354 2.46 16.36 -33.63
N ALA A 355 1.84 17.48 -33.99
CA ALA A 355 2.27 18.81 -33.57
C ALA A 355 2.24 18.97 -32.04
N LYS A 356 1.19 18.46 -31.38
CA LYS A 356 1.10 18.45 -29.92
C LYS A 356 2.17 17.55 -29.30
N ALA A 357 2.42 16.37 -29.85
CA ALA A 357 3.47 15.49 -29.36
C ALA A 357 4.87 16.13 -29.49
N VAL A 358 5.11 16.87 -30.57
CA VAL A 358 6.32 17.67 -30.76
C VAL A 358 6.38 18.79 -29.72
N GLN A 359 5.30 19.53 -29.50
CA GLN A 359 5.25 20.60 -28.50
C GLN A 359 5.45 20.09 -27.07
N ASP A 360 4.81 18.98 -26.69
CA ASP A 360 5.00 18.31 -25.40
C ASP A 360 6.46 17.85 -25.25
N SER A 361 7.11 17.42 -26.34
CA SER A 361 8.52 17.04 -26.32
C SER A 361 9.47 18.24 -26.16
N ILE A 362 9.13 19.39 -26.75
CA ILE A 362 9.87 20.65 -26.59
C ILE A 362 9.70 21.17 -25.16
N GLU A 363 8.49 21.14 -24.61
CA GLU A 363 8.21 21.54 -23.23
C GLU A 363 8.92 20.62 -22.23
N ALA A 364 8.90 19.31 -22.47
CA ALA A 364 9.67 18.35 -21.68
C ALA A 364 11.20 18.56 -21.80
N ALA A 365 11.70 19.07 -22.93
CA ALA A 365 13.11 19.40 -23.12
C ALA A 365 13.47 20.73 -22.44
N ALA A 366 12.63 21.75 -22.55
CA ALA A 366 12.81 23.05 -21.90
C ALA A 366 12.79 22.95 -20.38
N ASN A 367 11.86 22.16 -19.82
CA ASN A 367 11.80 21.85 -18.39
C ASN A 367 12.97 20.99 -17.89
N ALA A 368 13.77 20.47 -18.81
CA ALA A 368 14.94 19.67 -18.50
C ALA A 368 16.27 20.36 -18.82
N SER A 369 16.25 21.67 -19.12
CA SER A 369 17.49 22.45 -19.17
C SER A 369 18.19 22.36 -17.82
N PRO A 370 19.48 21.95 -17.78
CA PRO A 370 20.24 21.92 -16.55
C PRO A 370 20.34 23.34 -16.02
N VAL A 371 20.07 23.51 -14.72
CA VAL A 371 20.45 24.71 -13.97
C VAL A 371 21.95 24.89 -14.18
N LEU A 372 22.31 25.79 -15.09
CA LEU A 372 23.68 26.26 -15.27
C LEU A 372 24.05 26.89 -13.94
N LEU A 373 24.86 26.16 -13.17
CA LEU A 373 25.54 26.67 -11.98
C LEU A 373 26.35 27.89 -12.41
N SER A 374 25.82 29.08 -12.13
CA SER A 374 26.58 30.31 -12.18
C SER A 374 27.83 30.12 -11.31
N PRO A 375 29.04 30.27 -11.85
CA PRO A 375 30.25 30.21 -11.04
C PRO A 375 30.17 31.35 -10.02
N THR A 376 30.05 30.99 -8.75
CA THR A 376 30.15 31.94 -7.64
C THR A 376 31.62 32.35 -7.57
N VAL A 377 31.95 33.45 -8.22
CA VAL A 377 33.27 34.09 -8.12
C VAL A 377 33.42 34.55 -6.67
N ALA A 378 34.30 33.87 -5.93
CA ALA A 378 34.74 34.30 -4.63
C ALA A 378 35.45 35.66 -4.76
N ALA A 379 34.90 36.68 -4.11
CA ALA A 379 35.58 37.93 -3.90
C ALA A 379 36.75 37.70 -2.95
N ALA A 380 37.97 37.84 -3.46
CA ALA A 380 39.17 38.04 -2.67
C ALA A 380 39.66 39.46 -2.92
N ASP A 381 39.76 40.23 -1.83
CA ASP A 381 40.38 41.55 -1.78
C ASP A 381 41.85 41.47 -2.20
N GLY A 382 42.29 42.42 -3.03
CA GLY A 382 43.71 42.63 -3.34
C GLY A 382 43.96 43.39 -4.64
N ALA A 383 43.98 44.73 -4.56
CA ALA A 383 44.51 45.63 -5.60
C ALA A 383 46.07 45.73 -5.48
N PRO A 384 46.81 46.48 -6.34
CA PRO A 384 46.48 47.12 -7.62
C PRO A 384 47.54 46.89 -8.75
N SER A 385 47.28 47.53 -9.91
CA SER A 385 48.23 48.08 -10.90
C SER A 385 48.35 47.39 -12.26
N GLY A 386 48.35 48.22 -13.31
CA GLY A 386 49.03 47.93 -14.57
C GLY A 386 48.17 48.06 -15.83
N ASP A 387 48.25 49.24 -16.45
CA ASP A 387 47.77 49.58 -17.79
C ASP A 387 48.11 48.53 -18.86
N THR A 388 47.31 48.41 -19.93
CA THR A 388 47.62 48.99 -21.27
C THR A 388 46.71 48.39 -22.36
N ALA A 389 46.30 49.26 -23.27
CA ALA A 389 45.45 49.08 -24.44
C ALA A 389 45.84 47.95 -25.42
N THR A 390 44.87 47.43 -26.18
CA THR A 390 44.65 47.77 -27.61
C THR A 390 43.54 46.89 -28.23
N SER A 391 42.75 47.54 -29.09
CA SER A 391 41.75 46.97 -30.04
C SER A 391 42.49 46.46 -31.30
N PRO A 392 41.84 46.18 -32.45
CA PRO A 392 40.79 45.20 -32.82
C PRO A 392 41.29 44.21 -33.90
N HIS A 393 40.55 43.14 -34.24
CA HIS A 393 40.41 42.66 -35.64
C HIS A 393 39.50 41.40 -35.76
N THR A 394 38.48 41.51 -36.59
CA THR A 394 37.90 40.42 -37.41
C THR A 394 38.81 40.18 -38.63
N PRO A 395 38.85 38.96 -39.24
CA PRO A 395 37.88 38.64 -40.31
C PRO A 395 37.53 37.14 -40.52
N ASN A 396 36.54 36.96 -41.40
CA ASN A 396 36.06 35.75 -42.10
C ASN A 396 37.10 34.69 -42.50
N GLY A 397 36.63 33.44 -42.64
CA GLY A 397 37.31 32.40 -43.42
C GLY A 397 36.44 31.16 -43.68
N THR A 398 35.69 31.19 -44.77
CA THR A 398 35.12 30.03 -45.47
C THR A 398 36.23 29.18 -46.10
N SER A 399 36.16 27.85 -46.04
CA SER A 399 36.80 26.99 -47.03
C SER A 399 36.12 25.63 -47.13
N ALA A 400 35.77 25.29 -48.36
CA ALA A 400 35.29 23.98 -48.79
C ALA A 400 36.50 23.06 -49.09
N ALA A 401 36.37 21.76 -48.79
CA ALA A 401 37.31 20.75 -49.26
C ALA A 401 36.58 19.47 -49.68
N GLN A 402 37.06 18.91 -50.79
CA GLN A 402 36.54 17.87 -51.66
C GLN A 402 36.41 16.46 -51.04
N PRO A 403 35.62 15.57 -51.69
CA PRO A 403 35.53 14.16 -51.32
C PRO A 403 36.74 13.37 -51.84
N THR A 404 37.42 12.65 -50.94
CA THR A 404 38.47 11.68 -51.30
C THR A 404 37.87 10.28 -51.34
N THR A 405 37.88 9.68 -52.53
CA THR A 405 37.59 8.28 -52.79
C THR A 405 38.72 7.42 -52.24
N THR A 406 38.41 6.48 -51.34
CA THR A 406 39.39 5.49 -50.85
C THR A 406 38.87 4.08 -51.13
N THR A 407 39.60 3.37 -51.99
CA THR A 407 39.41 1.98 -52.37
C THR A 407 39.77 1.07 -51.20
N ILE A 408 38.81 0.26 -50.73
CA ILE A 408 39.01 -0.73 -49.66
C ILE A 408 39.38 -2.07 -50.31
N SER A 409 40.62 -2.51 -50.10
CA SER A 409 41.06 -3.87 -50.37
C SER A 409 40.64 -4.80 -49.23
N ALA A 410 39.86 -5.82 -49.57
CA ALA A 410 39.38 -6.83 -48.64
C ALA A 410 40.49 -7.85 -48.30
N SER A 411 40.93 -7.86 -47.04
CA SER A 411 41.52 -9.04 -46.41
C SER A 411 40.87 -9.18 -45.03
N THR A 412 39.87 -10.06 -44.96
CA THR A 412 39.06 -10.30 -43.77
C THR A 412 39.83 -11.25 -42.86
N SER A 413 40.54 -10.71 -41.87
CA SER A 413 41.09 -11.49 -40.77
C SER A 413 39.99 -11.79 -39.75
N VAL A 414 39.99 -13.00 -39.19
CA VAL A 414 39.01 -13.49 -38.21
C VAL A 414 38.88 -12.57 -36.97
N ASP A 415 39.90 -11.75 -36.70
CA ASP A 415 39.88 -10.74 -35.64
C ASP A 415 38.90 -9.57 -35.91
N SER A 416 38.54 -9.29 -37.16
CA SER A 416 37.61 -8.20 -37.49
C SER A 416 36.16 -8.54 -37.14
N ILE A 417 35.80 -9.82 -37.09
CA ILE A 417 34.43 -10.26 -36.75
C ILE A 417 34.20 -10.12 -35.23
N ALA A 418 35.18 -10.52 -34.41
CA ALA A 418 35.10 -10.35 -32.95
C ALA A 418 35.07 -8.86 -32.55
N SER A 419 35.82 -8.01 -33.27
CA SER A 419 35.79 -6.56 -33.06
C SER A 419 34.44 -5.94 -33.45
N ALA A 420 33.83 -6.39 -34.56
CA ALA A 420 32.54 -5.88 -35.01
C ALA A 420 31.38 -6.30 -34.08
N GLU A 421 31.41 -7.52 -33.53
CA GLU A 421 30.43 -7.96 -32.54
C GLU A 421 30.55 -7.19 -31.22
N ALA A 422 31.77 -6.96 -30.73
CA ALA A 422 32.00 -6.15 -29.53
C ALA A 422 31.50 -4.69 -29.71
N GLU A 423 31.68 -4.12 -30.89
CA GLU A 423 31.18 -2.78 -31.20
C GLU A 423 29.65 -2.72 -31.30
N ALA A 424 29.02 -3.74 -31.91
CA ALA A 424 27.58 -3.86 -31.99
C ALA A 424 26.93 -4.02 -30.59
N ASP A 425 27.54 -4.80 -29.71
CA ASP A 425 27.06 -4.96 -28.33
C ASP A 425 27.28 -3.70 -27.49
N SER A 426 28.40 -2.99 -27.69
CA SER A 426 28.60 -1.65 -27.10
C SER A 426 27.52 -0.67 -27.54
N ALA A 427 27.13 -0.68 -28.80
CA ALA A 427 26.07 0.18 -29.34
C ALA A 427 24.69 -0.17 -28.74
N ARG A 428 24.36 -1.46 -28.63
CA ARG A 428 23.12 -1.93 -27.98
C ARG A 428 23.08 -1.55 -26.51
N GLN A 429 24.20 -1.64 -25.81
CA GLN A 429 24.31 -1.26 -24.39
C GLN A 429 24.11 0.26 -24.21
N ARG A 430 24.70 1.08 -25.09
CA ARG A 430 24.45 2.54 -25.11
C ARG A 430 22.97 2.87 -25.37
N GLN A 431 22.31 2.15 -26.28
CA GLN A 431 20.89 2.35 -26.57
C GLN A 431 19.98 1.97 -25.38
N ARG A 432 20.30 0.87 -24.67
CA ARG A 432 19.59 0.48 -23.44
C ARG A 432 19.80 1.49 -22.31
N GLN A 433 21.03 1.99 -22.12
CA GLN A 433 21.32 3.03 -21.15
C GLN A 433 20.57 4.33 -21.46
N ALA A 434 20.49 4.73 -22.74
CA ALA A 434 19.70 5.89 -23.15
C ALA A 434 18.19 5.70 -22.87
N GLY A 435 17.66 4.49 -23.04
CA GLY A 435 16.28 4.15 -22.70
C GLY A 435 15.98 4.25 -21.19
N LEU A 436 16.89 3.73 -20.36
CA LEU A 436 16.77 3.80 -18.89
C LEU A 436 16.82 5.23 -18.36
N VAL A 437 17.70 6.08 -18.92
CA VAL A 437 17.77 7.50 -18.54
C VAL A 437 16.47 8.23 -18.90
N ARG A 438 15.85 7.91 -20.05
CA ARG A 438 14.54 8.49 -20.43
C ARG A 438 13.42 8.05 -19.50
N LEU A 439 13.40 6.77 -19.09
CA LEU A 439 12.41 6.24 -18.14
C LEU A 439 12.59 6.85 -16.75
N ALA A 440 13.82 6.94 -16.24
CA ALA A 440 14.14 7.56 -14.96
C ALA A 440 13.70 9.03 -14.92
N LYS A 441 14.00 9.77 -15.99
CA LYS A 441 13.57 11.18 -16.14
C LYS A 441 12.04 11.32 -16.15
N ARG A 442 11.33 10.41 -16.81
CA ARG A 442 9.85 10.40 -16.82
C ARG A 442 9.25 10.05 -15.44
N ALA A 443 9.98 9.28 -14.65
CA ALA A 443 9.61 8.94 -13.28
C ALA A 443 10.03 10.00 -12.25
N GLY A 444 10.68 11.10 -12.66
CA GLY A 444 11.18 12.13 -11.75
C GLY A 444 12.34 11.68 -10.86
N ILE A 445 13.02 10.59 -11.22
CA ILE A 445 14.18 10.05 -10.50
C ILE A 445 15.42 10.81 -10.97
N ASP A 446 16.26 11.23 -10.03
CA ASP A 446 17.53 11.90 -10.32
C ASP A 446 18.43 11.01 -11.20
N VAL A 447 18.81 11.53 -12.37
CA VAL A 447 19.58 10.80 -13.38
C VAL A 447 20.97 10.45 -12.88
N ASP A 448 21.56 11.28 -12.01
CA ASP A 448 22.89 11.02 -11.47
C ASP A 448 22.89 9.87 -10.46
N THR A 449 21.81 9.74 -9.68
CA THR A 449 21.57 8.56 -8.83
C THR A 449 21.46 7.29 -9.66
N VAL A 450 20.70 7.29 -10.77
CA VAL A 450 20.57 6.12 -11.66
C VAL A 450 21.91 5.79 -12.35
N ARG A 451 22.71 6.79 -12.72
CA ARG A 451 24.05 6.57 -13.27
C ARG A 451 25.00 5.96 -12.24
N ARG A 452 24.94 6.39 -10.98
CA ARG A 452 25.76 5.85 -9.90
C ARG A 452 25.41 4.39 -9.63
N GLU A 453 24.13 4.07 -9.47
CA GLU A 453 23.67 2.69 -9.26
C GLU A 453 23.99 1.78 -10.45
N ALA A 454 23.84 2.28 -11.69
CA ALA A 454 24.20 1.53 -12.88
C ALA A 454 25.71 1.24 -12.95
N ARG A 455 26.58 2.17 -12.48
CA ARG A 455 28.02 1.94 -12.39
C ARG A 455 28.37 0.91 -11.32
N GLU A 456 27.79 1.03 -10.13
CA GLU A 456 28.00 0.07 -9.04
C GLU A 456 27.54 -1.34 -9.43
N ALA A 457 26.39 -1.45 -10.11
CA ALA A 457 25.91 -2.72 -10.65
C ALA A 457 26.87 -3.29 -11.71
N ALA A 458 27.36 -2.46 -12.64
CA ALA A 458 28.32 -2.89 -13.65
C ALA A 458 29.66 -3.35 -13.03
N GLU A 459 30.16 -2.65 -12.02
CA GLU A 459 31.37 -3.05 -11.28
C GLU A 459 31.16 -4.36 -10.52
N SER A 460 29.97 -4.58 -9.94
CA SER A 460 29.65 -5.84 -9.26
C SER A 460 29.64 -7.04 -10.22
N VAL A 461 29.09 -6.85 -11.42
CA VAL A 461 29.08 -7.87 -12.47
C VAL A 461 30.50 -8.14 -12.95
N LEU A 462 31.32 -7.11 -13.13
CA LEU A 462 32.72 -7.26 -13.54
C LEU A 462 33.54 -8.05 -12.49
N ARG A 463 33.33 -7.78 -11.20
CA ARG A 463 33.98 -8.55 -10.13
C ARG A 463 33.53 -10.00 -10.10
N ASP A 464 32.24 -10.28 -10.35
CA ASP A 464 31.74 -11.65 -10.39
C ASP A 464 32.23 -12.41 -11.63
N THR A 465 32.31 -11.76 -12.79
CA THR A 465 32.89 -12.37 -14.00
C THR A 465 34.38 -12.65 -13.84
N GLU A 466 35.14 -11.74 -13.24
CA GLU A 466 36.56 -11.96 -12.93
C GLU A 466 36.73 -13.13 -11.95
N LYS A 467 35.89 -13.21 -10.91
CA LYS A 467 35.90 -14.34 -9.97
C LYS A 467 35.62 -15.67 -10.67
N ARG A 468 34.62 -15.71 -11.57
CA ARG A 468 34.30 -16.92 -12.35
C ARG A 468 35.43 -17.30 -13.31
N ALA A 469 36.09 -16.32 -13.94
CA ALA A 469 37.24 -16.56 -14.80
C ALA A 469 38.40 -17.20 -14.01
N ARG A 470 38.73 -16.66 -12.83
CA ARG A 470 39.75 -17.24 -11.94
C ARG A 470 39.38 -18.65 -11.48
N GLU A 471 38.10 -18.91 -11.20
CA GLU A 471 37.65 -20.24 -10.83
C GLU A 471 37.74 -21.24 -12.01
N ALA A 472 37.43 -20.81 -13.23
CA ALA A 472 37.59 -21.62 -14.44
C ALA A 472 39.06 -21.94 -14.73
N GLU A 473 39.97 -20.97 -14.55
CA GLU A 473 41.42 -21.20 -14.65
C GLU A 473 41.89 -22.21 -13.60
N ARG A 474 41.43 -22.08 -12.35
CA ARG A 474 41.74 -23.03 -11.28
C ARG A 474 41.27 -24.45 -11.62
N ARG A 475 40.05 -24.62 -12.12
CA ARG A 475 39.53 -25.93 -12.56
C ARG A 475 40.34 -26.51 -13.71
N THR A 476 40.76 -25.68 -14.66
CA THR A 476 41.62 -26.10 -15.78
C THR A 476 43.00 -26.56 -15.29
N ALA A 477 43.59 -25.83 -14.34
CA ALA A 477 44.86 -26.20 -13.71
C ALA A 477 44.76 -27.51 -12.91
N GLU A 478 43.69 -27.70 -12.13
CA GLU A 478 43.43 -28.94 -11.40
C GLU A 478 43.25 -30.13 -12.36
N THR A 479 42.57 -29.93 -13.49
CA THR A 479 42.40 -30.97 -14.51
C THR A 479 43.73 -31.35 -15.17
N ARG A 480 44.59 -30.36 -15.50
CA ARG A 480 45.94 -30.61 -16.01
C ARG A 480 46.80 -31.39 -15.00
N ALA A 481 46.74 -31.03 -13.73
CA ALA A 481 47.49 -31.71 -12.67
C ALA A 481 47.05 -33.17 -12.50
N ARG A 482 45.73 -33.45 -12.54
CA ARG A 482 45.21 -34.82 -12.52
C ARG A 482 45.67 -35.64 -13.72
N ASN A 483 45.61 -35.06 -14.92
CA ASN A 483 46.05 -35.75 -16.14
C ASN A 483 47.54 -36.08 -16.10
N ALA A 484 48.38 -35.15 -15.62
CA ALA A 484 49.81 -35.38 -15.46
C ALA A 484 50.13 -36.48 -14.43
N ALA A 485 49.36 -36.58 -13.33
CA ALA A 485 49.51 -37.66 -12.36
C ALA A 485 49.09 -39.03 -12.92
N SER A 486 48.09 -39.05 -13.81
CA SER A 486 47.63 -40.30 -14.44
C SER A 486 48.52 -40.83 -15.56
N SER A 487 49.37 -39.99 -16.16
CA SER A 487 50.30 -40.37 -17.23
C SER A 487 51.67 -40.86 -16.74
N GLY A 488 51.90 -40.91 -15.43
CA GLY A 488 53.14 -41.39 -14.80
C GLY A 488 53.17 -42.90 -14.60
N VAL A 489 53.00 -43.67 -15.68
CA VAL A 489 53.22 -45.13 -15.74
C VAL A 489 54.29 -45.41 -16.78
#